data_AF-A0A7J9C351-F1
#
_entry.id   AF-A0A7J9C351-F1
#
_cell.length_a   1.000
_cell.length_b   1.000
_cell.length_c   1.000
_cell.angle_alpha   90.00
_cell.angle_beta   90.00
_cell.angle_gamma   90.00
#
_symmetry.space_group_name_H-M   'P 1'
#
loop_
_entity.id
_entity.type
_entity.pdbx_description
1 polymer ?
#
loop_
_entity_poly.entity_id
_entity_poly.type
_entity_poly.pdbx_seq_one_letter_code
_entity_poly.pdbx_strand_id
1 'polypeptide(L)' 'MNLIAYKMCPDFKNDLTITSYMCLLDSLINEAEDVKEMRDTGILYNRLGSDEEVAKLFNQMNTDDLQWG' A
#
# COMPACT_ATOMS: atom_id res chain seq x y z
N MET A 1 -0.38 10.05 -2.86
CA MET A 1 -0.87 9.39 -4.10
C MET A 1 -2.37 9.20 -3.93
N ASN A 2 -3.21 9.72 -4.82
CA ASN A 2 -4.66 9.63 -4.65
C ASN A 2 -5.19 8.35 -5.32
N LEU A 3 -5.29 7.28 -4.54
CA LEU A 3 -5.74 5.95 -4.99
C LEU A 3 -7.12 5.97 -5.65
N ILE A 4 -8.00 6.87 -5.20
CA ILE A 4 -9.34 7.04 -5.76
C ILE A 4 -9.28 7.54 -7.20
N ALA A 5 -8.37 8.47 -7.49
CA ALA A 5 -8.17 8.97 -8.85
C ALA A 5 -7.56 7.91 -9.79
N TYR A 6 -6.80 6.95 -9.25
CA TYR A 6 -6.27 5.82 -10.02
C TYR A 6 -7.38 4.83 -10.40
N LYS A 7 -8.21 4.42 -9.43
CA LYS A 7 -9.33 3.47 -9.64
C LYS A 7 -10.41 3.96 -10.61
N MET A 8 -10.54 5.28 -10.82
CA MET A 8 -11.56 5.84 -11.72
C MET A 8 -11.08 6.03 -13.16
N CYS A 9 -9.84 5.65 -13.50
CA CYS A 9 -9.30 5.84 -14.85
C CYS A 9 -9.54 4.60 -15.73
N PRO A 10 -10.51 4.61 -16.67
CA PRO A 10 -10.84 3.44 -17.49
C PRO A 10 -9.76 3.06 -18.52
N ASP A 11 -8.76 3.92 -18.75
CA ASP A 11 -7.69 3.69 -19.74
C ASP A 11 -6.49 2.91 -19.18
N PHE A 12 -6.45 2.64 -17.87
CA PHE A 12 -5.30 1.97 -17.25
C PHE A 12 -5.51 0.45 -17.20
N LYS A 13 -5.04 -0.28 -18.22
CA LYS A 13 -4.96 -1.77 -18.18
C LYS A 13 -4.09 -2.33 -17.04
N ASN A 14 -3.37 -1.46 -16.33
CA ASN A 14 -2.52 -1.80 -15.18
C ASN A 14 -3.26 -1.73 -13.83
N ASP A 15 -4.55 -1.38 -13.82
CA ASP A 15 -5.31 -1.13 -12.59
C ASP A 15 -5.40 -2.37 -11.68
N LEU A 16 -5.58 -3.55 -12.28
CA LEU A 16 -5.60 -4.81 -11.52
C LEU A 16 -4.24 -5.14 -10.93
N THR A 17 -3.15 -4.98 -11.70
CA THR A 17 -1.80 -5.30 -11.22
C THR A 17 -1.36 -4.38 -10.09
N ILE A 18 -1.64 -3.07 -10.20
CA ILE A 18 -1.32 -2.10 -9.15
C ILE A 18 -2.19 -2.34 -7.92
N THR A 19 -3.50 -2.56 -8.10
CA THR A 19 -4.41 -2.83 -6.98
C THR A 19 -4.06 -4.12 -6.26
N SER A 20 -3.82 -5.22 -6.98
CA SER A 20 -3.41 -6.50 -6.38
C SER A 20 -2.07 -6.40 -5.67
N TYR A 21 -1.11 -5.64 -6.21
CA TYR A 21 0.16 -5.40 -5.55
C TYR A 21 -0.03 -4.59 -4.25
N MET A 22 -0.88 -3.56 -4.26
CA MET A 22 -1.19 -2.77 -3.07
C MET A 22 -1.91 -3.61 -1.99
N CYS A 23 -2.87 -4.45 -2.37
CA CYS A 23 -3.53 -5.38 -1.43
C CYS A 23 -2.54 -6.40 -0.85
N LEU A 24 -1.58 -6.88 -1.64
CA LEU A 24 -0.54 -7.78 -1.15
C LEU A 24 0.37 -7.08 -0.13
N LEU A 25 0.84 -5.86 -0.44
CA LEU A 25 1.65 -5.08 0.49
C LEU A 25 0.88 -4.76 1.78
N ASP A 26 -0.38 -4.40 1.66
CA ASP A 26 -1.27 -4.13 2.79
C ASP A 26 -1.47 -5.36 3.70
N SER A 27 -1.51 -6.57 3.12
CA SER A 27 -1.58 -7.82 3.90
C SER A 27 -0.25 -8.21 4.56
N LEU A 28 0.89 -7.70 4.05
CA LEU A 28 2.22 -8.07 4.51
C LEU A 28 2.82 -7.05 5.49
N ILE A 29 2.42 -5.79 5.41
CA ILE A 29 2.96 -4.69 6.20
C ILE A 29 2.04 -4.44 7.39
N ASN A 30 2.47 -4.85 8.59
CA ASN A 30 1.78 -4.52 9.86
C ASN A 30 2.64 -3.62 10.75
N GLU A 31 3.95 -3.83 10.76
CA GLU A 31 4.91 -3.06 11.55
C GLU A 31 6.06 -2.52 10.68
N ALA A 32 6.86 -1.60 11.24
CA ALA A 32 8.02 -1.03 10.55
C ALA A 32 9.07 -2.08 10.18
N GLU A 33 9.18 -3.17 10.95
CA GLU A 33 10.13 -4.25 10.66
C GLU A 33 9.76 -5.00 9.37
N ASP A 34 8.46 -5.17 9.07
CA ASP A 34 8.01 -5.80 7.83
C ASP A 34 8.45 -4.95 6.62
N VAL A 35 8.29 -3.62 6.72
CA VAL A 35 8.74 -2.66 5.69
C VAL A 35 10.25 -2.75 5.47
N LYS A 36 11.01 -2.87 6.56
CA LYS A 36 12.47 -3.00 6.53
C LYS A 36 12.90 -4.30 5.87
N GLU A 37 12.33 -5.44 6.24
CA GLU A 37 12.62 -6.73 5.61
C GLU A 37 12.29 -6.73 4.11
N MET A 38 11.15 -6.15 3.74
CA MET A 38 10.75 -6.03 2.33
C MET A 38 11.67 -5.11 1.53
N ARG A 39 12.22 -4.05 2.14
CA ARG A 39 13.20 -3.20 1.48
C ARG A 39 14.52 -3.92 1.30
N ASP A 40 15.00 -4.60 2.34
CA ASP A 40 16.30 -5.27 2.33
C ASP A 40 16.30 -6.45 1.34
N THR A 41 15.14 -7.09 1.13
CA THR A 41 14.92 -8.12 0.10
C THR A 41 14.63 -7.56 -1.30
N GLY A 42 14.45 -6.25 -1.45
CA GLY A 42 14.20 -5.56 -2.71
C GLY A 42 12.76 -5.66 -3.24
N ILE A 43 11.83 -6.16 -2.42
CA ILE A 43 10.40 -6.24 -2.74
C ILE A 43 9.78 -4.84 -2.71
N LEU A 44 10.17 -4.01 -1.74
CA LEU A 44 9.64 -2.68 -1.53
C LEU A 44 10.73 -1.62 -1.70
N TYR A 45 10.44 -0.59 -2.50
CA TYR A 45 11.31 0.58 -2.59
C TYR A 45 10.68 1.77 -1.88
N ASN A 46 11.17 2.07 -0.66
CA ASN A 46 10.65 3.16 0.15
C ASN A 46 11.17 4.53 -0.35
N ARG A 47 10.28 5.37 -0.89
CA ARG A 47 10.50 6.81 -1.13
C ARG A 47 9.57 7.70 -0.31
N LEU A 48 8.81 7.12 0.60
CA LEU A 48 7.68 7.75 1.27
C LEU A 48 8.04 8.28 2.66
N GLY A 49 9.19 7.89 3.22
CA GLY A 49 9.63 8.35 4.54
C GLY A 49 10.37 7.27 5.31
N SER A 50 10.24 7.27 6.64
CA SER A 50 10.73 6.17 7.49
C SER A 50 9.90 4.90 7.32
N ASP A 51 10.39 3.78 7.83
CA ASP A 51 9.68 2.50 7.77
C ASP A 51 8.38 2.53 8.60
N GLU A 52 8.39 3.27 9.72
CA GLU A 52 7.22 3.54 10.54
C GLU A 52 6.16 4.36 9.81
N GLU A 53 6.57 5.37 9.03
CA GLU A 53 5.65 6.20 8.25
C GLU A 53 4.97 5.38 7.15
N VAL A 54 5.70 4.46 6.52
CA VAL A 54 5.16 3.53 5.54
C VAL A 54 4.20 2.54 6.19
N ALA A 55 4.60 1.89 7.28
CA ALA A 55 3.73 0.95 8.00
C ALA A 55 2.43 1.63 8.44
N LYS A 56 2.52 2.86 8.96
CA LYS A 56 1.36 3.66 9.34
C LYS A 56 0.45 3.97 8.16
N LEU A 57 1.00 4.27 6.98
CA LEU A 57 0.20 4.52 5.77
C LEU A 57 -0.63 3.30 5.38
N PHE A 58 -0.02 2.11 5.34
CA PHE A 58 -0.72 0.86 5.00
C PHE A 58 -1.75 0.49 6.07
N ASN A 59 -1.40 0.59 7.36
CA ASN A 59 -2.35 0.35 8.45
C ASN A 59 -3.53 1.34 8.45
N GLN A 60 -3.31 2.59 8.02
CA GLN A 60 -4.38 3.59 7.89
C GLN A 60 -5.30 3.29 6.69
N MET A 61 -4.79 2.70 5.61
CA MET A 61 -5.62 2.25 4.49
C MET A 61 -6.57 1.12 4.90
N ASN A 62 -6.18 0.27 5.84
CA ASN A 62 -7.04 -0.75 6.44
C ASN A 62 -8.14 -0.20 7.36
N THR A 63 -7.99 1.02 7.89
CA THR A 63 -8.94 1.56 8.88
C THR A 63 -10.17 2.24 8.25
N ASP A 64 -10.17 2.47 6.94
CA ASP A 64 -11.30 3.09 6.22
C ASP A 64 -12.39 2.09 5.79
N ASP A 65 -12.27 0.80 6.15
CA ASP A 65 -13.27 -0.24 5.84
C ASP A 65 -14.35 -0.43 6.94
N LEU A 66 -14.49 0.51 7.89
CA LEU A 66 -15.56 0.49 8.92
C LEU A 66 -16.52 1.70 8.90
N GLN A 67 -16.58 2.46 7.79
CA GLN A 67 -17.72 3.36 7.54
C GLN A 67 -18.33 3.14 6.15
N TRP A 68 -18.87 1.95 5.91
CA TRP A 68 -19.98 1.83 4.96
C TRP A 68 -20.96 0.74 5.39
N GLY A 69 -22.01 1.16 6.11
CA GLY A 69 -23.18 0.34 6.46
C GLY A 69 -23.61 0.48 7.91
#